data_AF-A0A7U9SS80-F1
#
_entry.id   AF-A0A7U9SS80-F1
#
_cell.length_a   1.000
_cell.length_b   1.000
_cell.length_c   1.000
_cell.angle_alpha   90.00
_cell.angle_beta   90.00
_cell.angle_gamma   90.00
#
_symmetry.space_group_name_H-M   'P 1'
#
loop_
_entity.id
_entity.type
_entity.pdbx_description
1 polymer ?
#
loop_
_entity_poly.entity_id
_entity_poly.type
_entity_poly.pdbx_seq_one_letter_code
_entity_poly.pdbx_strand_id
1 'polypeptide(L)'
;MQRLQAAGYEIKPGKYVSCRAPGQERFTRLKTLGADYTEEAIREQIAGKRTRVAKAPKAERRGVNLLIDIENSIKAQQSRGYQQWAKIHNLKQAAKTMNFLTENKIEQYADLLSRIEKITTASEQTGESLKEVEKRLSDMALLIKNVTTYQKTKPLYEAYRKARNKEKYRAEHEQGIILHEAAAKALKAAQIGGKLPSVPALQAEYEKLQAQKESLYADYGKLRKQVQEYDVIKRNIDSILQAEKQPERERQTERG
;
A
#
# COMPACT_ATOMS: atom_id res chain seq x y z
N MET A 1 43.83 22.80 -13.33
CA MET A 1 43.81 24.15 -12.74
C MET A 1 43.71 25.25 -13.79
N GLN A 2 44.48 25.23 -14.87
CA GLN A 2 44.38 26.21 -15.97
C GLN A 2 42.95 26.39 -16.54
N ARG A 3 42.17 25.31 -16.66
CA ARG A 3 40.76 25.39 -17.09
C ARG A 3 39.84 26.16 -16.13
N LEU A 4 40.11 26.15 -14.82
CA LEU A 4 39.34 26.90 -13.84
C LEU A 4 39.70 28.39 -13.89
N GLN A 5 41.00 28.70 -14.05
CA GLN A 5 41.45 30.08 -14.29
C GLN A 5 40.89 30.65 -15.60
N ALA A 6 40.85 29.85 -16.67
CA ALA A 6 40.23 30.24 -17.94
C ALA A 6 38.72 30.48 -17.82
N ALA A 7 38.05 29.84 -16.85
CA ALA A 7 36.65 30.08 -16.52
C ALA A 7 36.45 31.26 -15.53
N GLY A 8 37.49 32.04 -15.24
CA GLY A 8 37.43 33.23 -14.39
C GLY A 8 37.62 32.97 -12.90
N TYR A 9 37.99 31.77 -12.47
CA TYR A 9 38.21 31.47 -11.06
C TYR A 9 39.61 31.89 -10.62
N GLU A 10 39.70 32.59 -9.49
CA GLU A 10 40.96 32.84 -8.83
C GLU A 10 41.38 31.61 -8.01
N ILE A 11 42.62 31.16 -8.20
CA ILE A 11 43.16 29.97 -7.55
C ILE A 11 44.28 30.40 -6.61
N LYS A 12 44.15 30.02 -5.34
CA LYS A 12 45.17 30.19 -4.32
C LYS A 12 45.85 28.85 -4.03
N PRO A 13 47.11 28.65 -4.45
CA PRO A 13 47.88 27.46 -4.09
C PRO A 13 48.29 27.52 -2.61
N GLY A 14 48.36 26.36 -1.97
CA GLY A 14 48.73 26.19 -0.56
C GLY A 14 48.58 24.72 -0.16
N LYS A 15 48.67 24.38 1.14
CA LYS A 15 48.49 22.99 1.63
C LYS A 15 47.20 22.33 1.11
N TYR A 16 46.15 23.12 0.90
CA TYR A 16 44.95 22.72 0.16
C TYR A 16 44.61 23.81 -0.84
N VAL A 17 44.49 23.46 -2.12
CA VAL A 17 44.11 24.42 -3.15
C VAL A 17 42.73 24.97 -2.85
N SER A 18 42.63 26.30 -2.93
CA SER A 18 41.39 27.02 -2.75
C SER A 18 41.05 27.78 -4.02
N CYS A 19 39.78 27.82 -4.38
CA CYS A 19 39.28 28.56 -5.54
C CYS A 19 38.22 29.57 -5.10
N ARG A 20 38.10 30.67 -5.87
CA ARG A 20 37.12 31.72 -5.67
C ARG A 20 36.46 32.03 -7.00
N ALA A 21 35.14 31.97 -7.05
CA ALA A 21 34.38 32.35 -8.23
C ALA A 21 34.36 33.89 -8.38
N PRO A 22 34.17 34.42 -9.60
CA PRO A 22 33.87 35.83 -9.80
C PRO A 22 32.69 36.28 -8.92
N GLY A 23 32.87 37.34 -8.14
CA GLY A 23 31.85 37.85 -7.21
C GLY A 23 31.76 37.17 -5.84
N GLN A 24 32.61 36.16 -5.56
CA GLN A 24 32.66 35.52 -4.26
C GLN A 24 33.67 36.24 -3.34
N GLU A 25 33.25 36.60 -2.12
CA GLU A 25 34.11 37.33 -1.17
C GLU A 25 35.27 36.48 -0.62
N ARG A 26 35.04 35.19 -0.35
CA ARG A 26 36.00 34.31 0.31
C ARG A 26 36.40 33.13 -0.57
N PHE A 27 37.65 32.68 -0.41
CA PHE A 27 38.14 31.45 -1.04
C PHE A 27 37.50 30.20 -0.41
N THR A 28 37.05 29.27 -1.24
CA THR A 28 36.58 27.95 -0.81
C THR A 28 37.69 26.92 -1.00
N ARG A 29 38.00 26.16 0.04
CA ARG A 29 38.97 25.06 -0.04
C ARG A 29 38.37 23.91 -0.82
N LEU A 30 39.07 23.42 -1.84
CA LEU A 30 38.57 22.33 -2.67
C LEU A 30 38.26 21.06 -1.87
N LYS A 31 39.03 20.78 -0.81
CA LYS A 31 38.80 19.63 0.07
C LYS A 31 37.44 19.61 0.78
N THR A 32 36.78 20.76 0.95
CA THR A 32 35.48 20.83 1.64
C THR A 32 34.30 20.57 0.71
N LEU A 33 34.53 20.52 -0.61
CA LEU A 33 33.50 20.26 -1.62
C LEU A 33 33.18 18.76 -1.76
N GLY A 34 33.98 17.89 -1.13
CA GLY A 34 33.79 16.43 -1.13
C GLY A 34 35.01 15.68 -1.70
N ALA A 35 35.01 14.35 -1.55
CA ALA A 35 36.11 13.48 -1.95
C ALA A 35 36.42 13.49 -3.46
N ASP A 36 35.44 13.90 -4.27
CA ASP A 36 35.59 14.01 -5.73
C ASP A 36 36.20 15.34 -6.19
N TYR A 37 36.34 16.31 -5.29
CA TYR A 37 36.80 17.66 -5.60
C TYR A 37 38.16 17.98 -4.98
N THR A 38 38.87 17.00 -4.41
CA THR A 38 40.26 17.20 -3.99
C THR A 38 41.15 17.47 -5.20
N GLU A 39 42.32 18.08 -4.98
CA GLU A 39 43.24 18.38 -6.07
C GLU A 39 43.69 17.11 -6.80
N GLU A 40 43.99 16.05 -6.04
CA GLU A 40 44.35 14.73 -6.58
C GLU A 40 43.21 14.15 -7.40
N ALA A 41 41.97 14.20 -6.90
CA ALA A 41 40.78 13.74 -7.61
C ALA A 41 40.57 14.46 -8.95
N ILE A 42 40.73 15.78 -8.96
CA ILE A 42 40.58 16.61 -10.18
C ILE A 42 41.73 16.31 -11.15
N ARG A 43 42.96 16.14 -10.67
CA ARG A 43 44.12 15.78 -11.50
C ARG A 43 43.94 14.40 -12.13
N GLU A 44 43.53 13.40 -11.35
CA GLU A 44 43.24 12.05 -11.84
C GLU A 44 42.10 12.03 -12.86
N GLN A 45 41.06 12.84 -12.64
CA GLN A 45 39.94 12.95 -13.57
C GLN A 45 40.34 13.63 -14.90
N ILE A 46 41.16 14.68 -14.85
CA ILE A 46 41.70 15.32 -16.08
C ILE A 46 42.65 14.37 -16.81
N ALA A 47 43.44 13.58 -16.07
CA ALA A 47 44.34 12.57 -16.63
C ALA A 47 43.60 11.30 -17.10
N GLY A 48 42.26 11.25 -16.99
CA GLY A 48 41.44 10.10 -17.41
C GLY A 48 41.60 8.85 -16.54
N LYS A 49 42.31 8.94 -15.40
CA LYS A 49 42.60 7.81 -14.50
C LYS A 49 41.46 7.50 -13.53
N ARG A 50 40.54 8.44 -13.32
CA ARG A 50 39.31 8.23 -12.55
C ARG A 50 38.13 7.93 -13.47
N THR A 51 37.72 6.67 -13.51
CA THR A 51 36.38 6.28 -13.95
C THR A 51 35.40 6.57 -12.81
N ARG A 52 34.43 7.46 -13.02
CA ARG A 52 33.28 7.55 -12.10
C ARG A 52 32.66 6.16 -12.04
N VAL A 53 32.66 5.52 -10.88
CA VAL A 53 31.84 4.34 -10.66
C VAL A 53 30.41 4.81 -10.88
N ALA A 54 29.84 4.47 -12.04
CA ALA A 54 28.46 4.75 -12.32
C ALA A 54 27.66 4.14 -11.17
N LYS A 55 26.96 4.97 -10.38
CA LYS A 55 26.05 4.44 -9.37
C LYS A 55 25.13 3.48 -10.11
N ALA A 56 25.09 2.22 -9.65
CA ALA A 56 24.24 1.21 -10.25
C ALA A 56 22.84 1.83 -10.44
N PRO A 57 22.23 1.70 -11.63
CA PRO A 57 20.91 2.25 -11.86
C PRO A 57 20.00 1.73 -10.76
N LYS A 58 19.40 2.64 -9.99
CA LYS A 58 18.42 2.25 -8.97
C LYS A 58 17.37 1.41 -9.69
N ALA A 59 17.12 0.22 -9.16
CA ALA A 59 16.09 -0.68 -9.69
C ALA A 59 14.83 0.13 -9.95
N GLU A 60 14.40 0.14 -11.21
CA GLU A 60 13.23 0.90 -11.60
C GLU A 60 12.03 0.31 -10.88
N ARG A 61 11.30 1.14 -10.13
CA ARG A 61 10.07 0.69 -9.48
C ARG A 61 9.10 0.23 -10.57
N ARG A 62 8.68 -1.03 -10.51
CA ARG A 62 7.68 -1.60 -11.42
C ARG A 62 6.33 -0.92 -11.10
N GLY A 63 5.66 -0.40 -12.11
CA GLY A 63 4.35 0.27 -11.99
C GLY A 63 4.33 1.72 -12.50
N VAL A 64 3.11 2.20 -12.75
CA VAL A 64 2.83 3.59 -13.12
C VAL A 64 2.62 4.41 -11.86
N ASN A 65 3.27 5.57 -11.77
CA ASN A 65 3.08 6.52 -10.69
C ASN A 65 2.29 7.74 -11.17
N LEU A 66 1.69 8.45 -10.21
CA LEU A 66 1.02 9.72 -10.45
C LEU A 66 1.96 10.76 -11.07
N LEU A 67 1.46 11.46 -12.07
CA LEU A 67 2.11 12.64 -12.63
C LEU A 67 2.22 13.74 -11.58
N ILE A 68 3.31 14.49 -11.63
CA ILE A 68 3.54 15.65 -10.77
C ILE A 68 2.82 16.84 -11.39
N ASP A 69 1.95 17.49 -10.63
CA ASP A 69 1.44 18.81 -10.99
C ASP A 69 2.58 19.84 -10.86
N ILE A 70 3.19 20.17 -12.00
CA ILE A 70 4.36 21.06 -12.04
C ILE A 70 3.93 22.52 -11.75
N GLU A 71 2.72 22.90 -12.14
CA GLU A 71 2.20 24.26 -12.00
C GLU A 71 2.04 24.61 -10.52
N ASN A 72 1.45 23.69 -9.75
CA ASN A 72 1.18 23.88 -8.32
C ASN A 72 2.30 23.35 -7.40
N SER A 73 3.40 22.83 -7.95
CA SER A 73 4.51 22.31 -7.13
C SER A 73 5.45 23.42 -6.67
N ILE A 74 5.41 23.73 -5.37
CA ILE A 74 6.34 24.67 -4.71
C ILE A 74 7.80 24.31 -5.03
N LYS A 75 8.14 23.01 -5.06
CA LYS A 75 9.50 22.54 -5.37
C LYS A 75 9.90 22.84 -6.81
N ALA A 76 8.95 22.73 -7.75
CA ALA A 76 9.19 23.07 -9.15
C ALA A 76 9.35 24.57 -9.36
N GLN A 77 8.60 25.39 -8.61
CA GLN A 77 8.72 26.84 -8.64
C GLN A 77 10.06 27.32 -8.06
N GLN A 78 10.55 26.71 -6.99
CA GLN A 78 11.78 27.10 -6.31
C GLN A 78 13.07 26.56 -6.95
N SER A 79 12.99 25.45 -7.70
CA SER A 79 14.17 24.79 -8.26
C SER A 79 13.98 24.41 -9.71
N ARG A 80 14.72 25.09 -10.60
CA ARG A 80 14.78 24.78 -12.03
C ARG A 80 15.24 23.34 -12.29
N GLY A 81 16.15 22.82 -11.46
CA GLY A 81 16.60 21.43 -11.53
C GLY A 81 15.49 20.43 -11.22
N TYR A 82 14.69 20.69 -10.19
CA TYR A 82 13.53 19.86 -9.85
C TYR A 82 12.45 19.94 -10.92
N GLN A 83 12.17 21.14 -11.44
CA GLN A 83 11.21 21.32 -12.54
C GLN A 83 11.59 20.50 -13.77
N GLN A 84 12.86 20.55 -14.19
CA GLN A 84 13.35 19.77 -15.33
C GLN A 84 13.25 18.27 -15.07
N TRP A 85 13.60 17.83 -13.85
CA TRP A 85 13.43 16.44 -13.44
C TRP A 85 11.95 16.00 -13.47
N ALA A 86 11.04 16.83 -12.96
CA ALA A 86 9.61 16.55 -12.94
C ALA A 86 9.03 16.44 -14.35
N LYS A 87 9.46 17.29 -15.30
CA LYS A 87 9.08 17.17 -16.72
C LYS A 87 9.49 15.82 -17.31
N ILE A 88 10.75 15.42 -17.12
CA ILE A 88 11.25 14.12 -17.60
C ILE A 88 10.54 12.97 -16.90
N HIS A 89 10.28 13.09 -15.60
CA HIS A 89 9.55 12.09 -14.82
C HIS A 89 8.13 11.90 -15.36
N ASN A 90 7.40 13.00 -15.56
CA ASN A 90 6.04 12.99 -16.08
C ASN A 90 5.98 12.37 -17.49
N LEU A 91 6.90 12.75 -18.38
CA LEU A 91 6.98 12.13 -19.72
C LEU A 91 7.16 10.61 -19.64
N LYS A 92 8.02 10.12 -18.73
CA LYS A 92 8.19 8.69 -18.50
C LYS A 92 6.92 8.03 -17.95
N GLN A 93 6.24 8.65 -16.99
CA GLN A 93 5.00 8.09 -16.44
C GLN A 93 3.85 8.13 -17.46
N ALA A 94 3.76 9.16 -18.30
CA ALA A 94 2.78 9.25 -19.38
C ALA A 94 2.99 8.11 -20.40
N ALA A 95 4.24 7.87 -20.82
CA ALA A 95 4.57 6.72 -21.67
C ALA A 95 4.18 5.38 -21.02
N LYS A 96 4.46 5.20 -19.72
CA LYS A 96 4.04 3.99 -18.99
C LYS A 96 2.51 3.87 -18.88
N THR A 97 1.81 4.99 -18.69
CA THR A 97 0.35 5.04 -18.66
C THR A 97 -0.22 4.58 -20.01
N MET A 98 0.34 5.08 -21.13
CA MET A 98 -0.08 4.68 -22.48
C MET A 98 0.22 3.20 -22.78
N ASN A 99 1.38 2.70 -22.34
CA ASN A 99 1.71 1.28 -22.46
C ASN A 99 0.71 0.41 -21.68
N PHE A 100 0.37 0.81 -20.46
CA PHE A 100 -0.62 0.11 -19.65
C PHE A 100 -1.98 0.01 -20.36
N LEU A 101 -2.46 1.11 -20.94
CA LEU A 101 -3.71 1.11 -21.71
C LEU A 101 -3.64 0.16 -22.91
N THR A 102 -2.54 0.21 -23.67
CA THR A 102 -2.30 -0.68 -24.81
C THR A 102 -2.27 -2.16 -24.39
N GLU A 103 -1.51 -2.49 -23.34
CA GLU A 103 -1.38 -3.85 -22.81
C GLU A 103 -2.72 -4.41 -22.29
N ASN A 104 -3.56 -3.55 -21.71
CA ASN A 104 -4.89 -3.91 -21.23
C ASN A 104 -6.00 -3.76 -22.28
N LYS A 105 -5.64 -3.40 -23.53
CA LYS A 105 -6.58 -3.19 -24.66
C LYS A 105 -7.69 -2.18 -24.33
N ILE A 106 -7.31 -1.09 -23.67
CA ILE A 106 -8.19 0.02 -23.32
C ILE A 106 -7.99 1.10 -24.38
N GLU A 107 -8.90 1.17 -25.33
CA GLU A 107 -8.81 2.10 -26.47
C GLU A 107 -9.57 3.40 -26.20
N GLN A 108 -10.68 3.33 -25.46
CA GLN A 108 -11.51 4.49 -25.15
C GLN A 108 -11.49 4.83 -23.66
N TYR A 109 -11.66 6.12 -23.34
CA TYR A 109 -11.79 6.57 -21.96
C TYR A 109 -13.01 5.94 -21.27
N ALA A 110 -14.10 5.70 -22.01
CA ALA A 110 -15.27 5.00 -21.49
C ALA A 110 -14.95 3.55 -21.06
N ASP A 111 -14.08 2.85 -21.80
CA ASP A 111 -13.64 1.50 -21.46
C ASP A 111 -12.84 1.49 -20.15
N LEU A 112 -11.99 2.50 -19.94
CA LEU A 112 -11.23 2.68 -18.70
C LEU A 112 -12.17 2.83 -17.51
N LEU A 113 -13.19 3.68 -17.63
CA LEU A 113 -14.20 3.89 -16.58
C LEU A 113 -14.98 2.61 -16.30
N SER A 114 -15.45 1.91 -17.35
CA SER A 114 -16.16 0.64 -17.20
C SER A 114 -15.31 -0.42 -16.48
N ARG A 115 -14.00 -0.45 -16.77
CA ARG A 115 -13.07 -1.39 -16.12
C ARG A 115 -12.86 -1.04 -14.64
N ILE A 116 -12.74 0.25 -14.32
CA ILE A 116 -12.64 0.74 -12.94
C ILE A 116 -13.89 0.35 -12.15
N GLU A 117 -15.07 0.63 -12.69
CA GLU A 117 -16.34 0.29 -12.06
C GLU A 117 -16.44 -1.22 -11.78
N LYS A 118 -16.18 -2.06 -12.80
CA LYS A 118 -16.20 -3.53 -12.64
C LYS A 118 -15.26 -4.02 -11.54
N ILE A 119 -14.02 -3.53 -11.50
CA ILE A 119 -13.04 -3.94 -10.48
C ILE A 119 -13.45 -3.42 -9.09
N THR A 120 -14.01 -2.21 -9.02
CA THR A 120 -14.48 -1.60 -7.77
C THR A 120 -15.65 -2.37 -7.20
N THR A 121 -16.68 -2.63 -7.99
CA THR A 121 -17.84 -3.44 -7.60
C THR A 121 -17.42 -4.85 -7.19
N ALA A 122 -16.51 -5.50 -7.93
CA ALA A 122 -15.97 -6.81 -7.53
C ALA A 122 -15.21 -6.75 -6.19
N SER A 123 -14.44 -5.69 -5.96
CA SER A 123 -13.74 -5.46 -4.69
C SER A 123 -14.73 -5.27 -3.54
N GLU A 124 -15.81 -4.53 -3.75
CA GLU A 124 -16.85 -4.29 -2.75
C GLU A 124 -17.59 -5.58 -2.40
N GLN A 125 -18.07 -6.32 -3.41
CA GLN A 125 -18.74 -7.61 -3.24
C GLN A 125 -17.86 -8.64 -2.52
N THR A 126 -16.57 -8.68 -2.85
CA THR A 126 -15.61 -9.57 -2.16
C THR A 126 -15.43 -9.12 -0.70
N GLY A 127 -15.40 -7.81 -0.45
CA GLY A 127 -15.35 -7.24 0.91
C GLY A 127 -16.60 -7.56 1.74
N GLU A 128 -17.79 -7.54 1.14
CA GLU A 128 -19.03 -7.96 1.78
C GLU A 128 -19.03 -9.46 2.10
N SER A 129 -18.65 -10.29 1.13
CA SER A 129 -18.51 -11.74 1.31
C SER A 129 -17.54 -12.08 2.44
N LEU A 130 -16.42 -11.35 2.54
CA LEU A 130 -15.45 -11.50 3.62
C LEU A 130 -16.07 -11.20 4.99
N LYS A 131 -16.83 -10.09 5.11
CA LYS A 131 -17.53 -9.74 6.37
C LYS A 131 -18.54 -10.81 6.77
N GLU A 132 -19.28 -11.38 5.81
CA GLU A 132 -20.22 -12.46 6.08
C GLU A 132 -19.52 -13.73 6.60
N VAL A 133 -18.42 -14.13 5.95
CA VAL A 133 -17.62 -15.30 6.38
C VAL A 133 -17.03 -15.06 7.77
N GLU A 134 -16.51 -13.86 8.04
CA GLU A 134 -15.99 -13.50 9.37
C GLU A 134 -17.06 -13.57 10.45
N LYS A 135 -18.27 -13.08 10.15
CA LYS A 135 -19.41 -13.19 11.07
C LYS A 135 -19.78 -14.65 11.33
N ARG A 136 -19.88 -15.47 10.28
CA ARG A 136 -20.16 -16.91 10.41
C ARG A 136 -19.09 -17.64 11.22
N LEU A 137 -17.81 -17.29 11.04
CA LEU A 137 -16.72 -17.84 11.86
C LEU A 137 -16.90 -17.46 13.34
N SER A 138 -17.23 -16.21 13.66
CA SER A 138 -17.48 -15.81 15.04
C SER A 138 -18.68 -16.51 15.67
N ASP A 139 -19.79 -16.63 14.93
CA ASP A 139 -21.00 -17.30 15.38
C ASP A 139 -20.74 -18.80 15.61
N MET A 140 -20.00 -19.43 14.70
CA MET A 140 -19.62 -20.84 14.79
C MET A 140 -18.64 -21.10 15.93
N ALA A 141 -17.69 -20.21 16.20
CA ALA A 141 -16.79 -20.32 17.36
C ALA A 141 -17.56 -20.26 18.69
N LEU A 142 -18.53 -19.35 18.80
CA LEU A 142 -19.44 -19.28 19.95
C LEU A 142 -20.29 -20.55 20.08
N LEU A 143 -20.78 -21.07 18.95
CA LEU A 143 -21.55 -22.31 18.92
C LEU A 143 -20.71 -23.50 19.40
N ILE A 144 -19.51 -23.70 18.86
CA ILE A 144 -18.58 -24.76 19.27
C ILE A 144 -18.32 -24.68 20.77
N LYS A 145 -18.06 -23.48 21.30
CA LYS A 145 -17.85 -23.25 22.74
C LYS A 145 -19.07 -23.69 23.56
N ASN A 146 -20.27 -23.25 23.19
CA ASN A 146 -21.49 -23.58 23.93
C ASN A 146 -21.84 -25.07 23.86
N VAL A 147 -21.72 -25.70 22.69
CA VAL A 147 -21.94 -27.14 22.51
C VAL A 147 -20.94 -27.93 23.37
N THR A 148 -19.66 -27.55 23.33
CA THR A 148 -18.60 -28.21 24.11
C THR A 148 -18.85 -28.08 25.61
N THR A 149 -19.18 -26.87 26.10
CA THR A 149 -19.51 -26.64 27.51
C THR A 149 -20.74 -27.42 27.93
N TYR A 150 -21.79 -27.43 27.10
CA TYR A 150 -23.01 -28.18 27.39
C TYR A 150 -22.73 -29.69 27.49
N GLN A 151 -22.01 -30.27 26.53
CA GLN A 151 -21.64 -31.69 26.53
C GLN A 151 -20.79 -32.06 27.76
N LYS A 152 -19.80 -31.23 28.13
CA LYS A 152 -18.94 -31.47 29.30
C LYS A 152 -19.67 -31.38 30.63
N THR A 153 -20.61 -30.45 30.75
CA THR A 153 -21.35 -30.21 32.01
C THR A 153 -22.62 -31.05 32.14
N LYS A 154 -23.07 -31.70 31.07
CA LYS A 154 -24.29 -32.52 31.05
C LYS A 154 -24.32 -33.63 32.12
N PRO A 155 -23.26 -34.45 32.32
CA PRO A 155 -23.28 -35.49 33.35
C PRO A 155 -23.44 -34.93 34.77
N LEU A 156 -22.77 -33.81 35.07
CA LEU A 156 -22.88 -33.10 36.34
C LEU A 156 -24.29 -32.55 36.55
N TYR A 157 -24.88 -31.96 35.51
CA TYR A 157 -26.24 -31.42 35.59
C TYR A 157 -27.31 -32.51 35.72
N GLU A 158 -27.10 -33.68 35.09
CA GLU A 158 -27.96 -34.85 35.26
C GLU A 158 -27.88 -35.41 36.69
N ALA A 159 -26.69 -35.44 37.29
CA ALA A 159 -26.51 -35.81 38.70
C ALA A 159 -27.19 -34.80 39.65
N TYR A 160 -27.05 -33.50 39.39
CA TYR A 160 -27.78 -32.44 40.10
C TYR A 160 -29.30 -32.64 40.06
N ARG A 161 -29.86 -32.96 38.88
CA ARG A 161 -31.30 -33.20 38.73
C ARG A 161 -31.80 -34.41 39.53
N LYS A 162 -30.95 -35.44 39.69
CA LYS A 162 -31.25 -36.67 40.45
C LYS A 162 -30.91 -36.59 41.94
N ALA A 163 -30.18 -35.54 42.37
CA ALA A 163 -29.73 -35.41 43.75
C ALA A 163 -30.91 -35.24 44.73
N ARG A 164 -30.81 -35.93 45.87
CA ARG A 164 -31.83 -35.89 46.94
C ARG A 164 -31.86 -34.53 47.66
N ASN A 165 -30.69 -33.90 47.85
CA ASN A 165 -30.57 -32.55 48.39
C ASN A 165 -29.95 -31.63 47.33
N LYS A 166 -30.82 -30.95 46.57
CA LYS A 166 -30.42 -30.11 45.43
C LYS A 166 -29.68 -28.85 45.87
N GLU A 167 -30.03 -28.25 47.00
CA GLU A 167 -29.40 -27.01 47.47
C GLU A 167 -27.94 -27.24 47.84
N LYS A 168 -27.65 -28.30 48.61
CA LYS A 168 -26.28 -28.67 48.96
C LYS A 168 -25.44 -29.01 47.72
N TYR A 169 -26.00 -29.82 46.81
CA TYR A 169 -25.32 -30.16 45.55
C TYR A 169 -25.05 -28.92 44.69
N ARG A 170 -25.98 -27.96 44.67
CA ARG A 170 -25.79 -26.70 43.94
C ARG A 170 -24.68 -25.86 44.54
N ALA A 171 -24.59 -25.76 45.85
CA ALA A 171 -23.51 -25.03 46.53
C ALA A 171 -22.13 -25.65 46.24
N GLU A 172 -22.03 -26.99 46.21
CA GLU A 172 -20.78 -27.71 45.94
C GLU A 172 -20.34 -27.67 44.46
N HIS A 173 -21.30 -27.56 43.52
CA HIS A 173 -21.05 -27.62 42.08
C HIS A 173 -21.56 -26.39 41.31
N GLU A 174 -21.61 -25.24 41.98
CA GLU A 174 -22.27 -24.02 41.51
C GLU A 174 -21.77 -23.59 40.12
N GLN A 175 -20.46 -23.53 39.93
CA GLN A 175 -19.84 -23.12 38.67
C GLN A 175 -20.25 -24.02 37.49
N GLY A 176 -20.25 -25.35 37.69
CA GLY A 176 -20.60 -26.32 36.65
C GLY A 176 -22.08 -26.22 36.25
N ILE A 177 -22.96 -25.97 37.22
CA ILE A 177 -24.40 -25.79 36.99
C ILE A 177 -24.66 -24.48 36.23
N ILE A 178 -24.04 -23.37 36.66
CA ILE A 178 -24.18 -22.07 35.98
C ILE A 178 -23.71 -22.16 34.53
N LEU A 179 -22.55 -22.78 34.28
CA LEU A 179 -22.02 -22.98 32.94
C LEU A 179 -22.94 -23.82 32.05
N HIS A 180 -23.56 -24.88 32.62
CA HIS A 180 -24.52 -25.70 31.91
C HIS A 180 -25.77 -24.90 31.50
N GLU A 181 -26.35 -24.16 32.45
CA GLU A 181 -27.57 -23.38 32.23
C GLU A 181 -27.34 -22.24 31.23
N ALA A 182 -26.20 -21.56 31.33
CA ALA A 182 -25.80 -20.53 30.38
C ALA A 182 -25.63 -21.11 28.96
N ALA A 183 -24.93 -22.23 28.81
CA ALA A 183 -24.74 -22.89 27.53
C ALA A 183 -26.08 -23.39 26.95
N ALA A 184 -26.95 -23.99 27.78
CA ALA A 184 -28.27 -24.45 27.38
C ALA A 184 -29.17 -23.30 26.90
N LYS A 185 -29.15 -22.16 27.62
CA LYS A 185 -29.88 -20.95 27.23
C LYS A 185 -29.39 -20.39 25.89
N ALA A 186 -28.07 -20.33 25.69
CA ALA A 186 -27.48 -19.86 24.44
C ALA A 186 -27.83 -20.77 23.24
N LEU A 187 -27.77 -22.09 23.42
CA LEU A 187 -28.12 -23.07 22.38
C LEU A 187 -29.62 -23.02 22.02
N LYS A 188 -30.48 -22.78 23.01
CA LYS A 188 -31.92 -22.57 22.79
C LYS A 188 -32.19 -21.26 22.03
N ALA A 189 -31.47 -20.19 22.37
CA ALA A 189 -31.59 -18.90 21.66
C ALA A 189 -31.11 -18.98 20.21
N ALA A 190 -30.10 -19.81 19.92
CA ALA A 190 -29.63 -20.11 18.57
C ALA A 190 -30.60 -20.97 17.74
N GLN A 191 -31.82 -21.25 18.23
CA GLN A 191 -32.86 -22.04 17.57
C GLN A 191 -32.38 -23.43 17.09
N ILE A 192 -31.41 -24.02 17.78
CA ILE A 192 -30.96 -25.39 17.51
C ILE A 192 -32.03 -26.33 18.05
N GLY A 193 -33.04 -26.59 17.22
CA GLY A 193 -34.14 -27.51 17.50
C GLY A 193 -33.67 -28.95 17.32
N GLY A 194 -33.66 -29.72 18.41
CA GLY A 194 -33.43 -31.17 18.36
C GLY A 194 -32.01 -31.58 18.77
N LYS A 195 -31.39 -32.47 17.97
CA LYS A 195 -30.10 -33.10 18.29
C LYS A 195 -28.97 -32.09 18.12
N LEU A 196 -28.17 -31.91 19.17
CA LEU A 196 -27.01 -31.02 19.12
C LEU A 196 -26.05 -31.44 18.00
N PRO A 197 -25.52 -30.49 17.22
CA PRO A 197 -24.50 -30.78 16.23
C PRO A 197 -23.25 -31.38 16.89
N SER A 198 -22.57 -32.24 16.14
CA SER A 198 -21.33 -32.90 16.58
C SER A 198 -20.19 -31.88 16.63
N VAL A 199 -19.43 -31.82 17.73
CA VAL A 199 -18.30 -30.88 17.88
C VAL A 199 -17.26 -31.07 16.77
N PRO A 200 -16.81 -32.31 16.43
CA PRO A 200 -15.95 -32.54 15.28
C PRO A 200 -16.50 -32.03 13.95
N ALA A 201 -17.81 -32.14 13.72
CA ALA A 201 -18.43 -31.65 12.49
C ALA A 201 -18.39 -30.12 12.41
N LEU A 202 -18.72 -29.43 13.51
CA LEU A 202 -18.61 -27.98 13.60
C LEU A 202 -17.16 -27.49 13.43
N GLN A 203 -16.18 -28.22 13.98
CA GLN A 203 -14.76 -27.89 13.80
C GLN A 203 -14.34 -28.03 12.33
N ALA A 204 -14.76 -29.11 11.65
CA ALA A 204 -14.48 -29.30 10.23
C ALA A 204 -15.12 -28.21 9.34
N GLU A 205 -16.33 -27.76 9.67
CA GLU A 205 -16.97 -26.63 8.97
C GLU A 205 -16.25 -25.31 9.24
N TYR A 206 -15.80 -25.08 10.48
CA TYR A 206 -15.01 -23.91 10.85
C TYR A 206 -13.71 -23.82 10.06
N GLU A 207 -12.98 -24.94 9.94
CA GLU A 207 -11.75 -25.00 9.13
C GLU A 207 -12.00 -24.71 7.65
N LYS A 208 -13.10 -25.23 7.09
CA LYS A 208 -13.51 -24.92 5.70
C LYS A 208 -13.80 -23.43 5.52
N LEU A 209 -14.53 -22.81 6.45
CA LEU A 209 -14.81 -21.36 6.42
C LEU A 209 -13.53 -20.53 6.57
N GLN A 210 -12.58 -21.00 7.38
CA GLN A 210 -11.29 -20.35 7.56
C GLN A 210 -10.47 -20.38 6.25
N ALA A 211 -10.42 -21.51 5.56
CA ALA A 211 -9.78 -21.61 4.25
C ALA A 211 -10.46 -20.72 3.19
N GLN A 212 -11.80 -20.64 3.20
CA GLN A 212 -12.53 -19.70 2.33
C GLN A 212 -12.18 -18.24 2.63
N LYS A 213 -12.09 -17.86 3.91
CA LYS A 213 -11.68 -16.53 4.34
C LYS A 213 -10.31 -16.16 3.78
N GLU A 214 -9.33 -17.06 3.87
CA GLU A 214 -7.97 -16.82 3.40
C GLU A 214 -7.92 -16.61 1.88
N SER A 215 -8.67 -17.42 1.12
CA SER A 215 -8.83 -17.24 -0.33
C SER A 215 -9.45 -15.87 -0.67
N LEU A 216 -10.57 -15.53 -0.02
CA LEU A 216 -11.24 -14.25 -0.24
C LEU A 216 -10.36 -13.05 0.13
N TYR A 217 -9.55 -13.16 1.18
CA TYR A 217 -8.64 -12.10 1.58
C TYR A 217 -7.53 -11.88 0.54
N ALA A 218 -7.00 -12.96 -0.03
CA ALA A 218 -6.01 -12.89 -1.10
C ALA A 218 -6.59 -12.20 -2.35
N ASP A 219 -7.82 -12.57 -2.74
CA ASP A 219 -8.48 -11.99 -3.91
C ASP A 219 -8.90 -10.54 -3.70
N TYR A 220 -9.45 -10.21 -2.53
CA TYR A 220 -9.74 -8.83 -2.13
C TYR A 220 -8.47 -7.96 -2.16
N GLY A 221 -7.35 -8.49 -1.67
CA GLY A 221 -6.07 -7.80 -1.71
C GLY A 221 -5.57 -7.53 -3.14
N LYS A 222 -5.78 -8.46 -4.07
CA LYS A 222 -5.46 -8.26 -5.50
C LYS A 222 -6.36 -7.19 -6.12
N LEU A 223 -7.67 -7.28 -5.89
CA LEU A 223 -8.65 -6.32 -6.42
C LEU A 223 -8.38 -4.90 -5.90
N ARG A 224 -8.08 -4.75 -4.60
CA ARG A 224 -7.68 -3.46 -4.00
C ARG A 224 -6.47 -2.84 -4.70
N LYS A 225 -5.45 -3.64 -5.01
CA LYS A 225 -4.27 -3.17 -5.74
C LYS A 225 -4.62 -2.75 -7.17
N GLN A 226 -5.48 -3.50 -7.84
CA GLN A 226 -5.95 -3.15 -9.18
C GLN A 226 -6.77 -1.85 -9.17
N VAL A 227 -7.69 -1.65 -8.22
CA VAL A 227 -8.42 -0.37 -8.07
C VAL A 227 -7.43 0.78 -7.96
N GLN A 228 -6.42 0.67 -7.09
CA GLN A 228 -5.41 1.71 -6.90
C GLN A 228 -4.59 1.98 -8.17
N GLU A 229 -4.18 0.93 -8.89
CA GLU A 229 -3.43 1.06 -10.14
C GLU A 229 -4.27 1.78 -11.19
N TYR A 230 -5.51 1.34 -11.41
CA TYR A 230 -6.41 1.95 -12.37
C TYR A 230 -6.79 3.40 -12.00
N ASP A 231 -6.93 3.72 -10.71
CA ASP A 231 -7.13 5.09 -10.25
C ASP A 231 -5.95 6.01 -10.60
N VAL A 232 -4.71 5.51 -10.47
CA VAL A 232 -3.51 6.24 -10.89
C VAL A 232 -3.51 6.46 -12.40
N ILE A 233 -3.84 5.42 -13.18
CA ILE A 233 -3.95 5.51 -14.64
C ILE A 233 -4.98 6.56 -15.03
N LYS A 234 -6.17 6.52 -14.43
CA LYS A 234 -7.24 7.49 -14.68
C LYS A 234 -6.78 8.92 -14.40
N ARG A 235 -6.19 9.18 -13.23
CA ARG A 235 -5.71 10.52 -12.87
C ARG A 235 -4.62 11.02 -13.82
N ASN A 236 -3.71 10.14 -14.24
CA ASN A 236 -2.69 10.50 -15.22
C ASN A 236 -3.31 10.89 -16.57
N ILE A 237 -4.29 10.12 -17.06
CA ILE A 237 -5.02 10.44 -18.29
C ILE A 237 -5.78 11.76 -18.15
N ASP A 238 -6.48 11.97 -17.04
CA ASP A 238 -7.20 13.23 -16.76
C ASP A 238 -6.24 14.42 -16.81
N SER A 239 -5.05 14.32 -16.20
CA SER A 239 -4.02 15.36 -16.24
C SER A 239 -3.44 15.58 -17.64
N ILE A 240 -3.21 14.52 -18.42
CA ILE A 240 -2.70 14.63 -19.80
C ILE A 240 -3.73 15.36 -20.68
N LEU A 241 -5.00 14.96 -20.61
CA LEU A 241 -6.09 15.58 -21.37
C LEU A 241 -6.37 17.03 -20.95
N GLN A 242 -6.14 17.38 -19.68
CA GLN A 242 -6.22 18.77 -19.23
C GLN A 242 -5.08 19.63 -19.79
N ALA A 243 -3.86 19.08 -19.81
CA ALA A 243 -2.69 19.77 -20.36
C ALA A 243 -2.81 20.03 -21.87
N GLU A 244 -3.58 19.23 -22.63
CA GLU A 244 -3.87 19.52 -24.05
C GLU A 244 -4.84 20.70 -24.25
N LYS A 245 -5.74 20.95 -23.30
CA LYS A 245 -6.76 22.02 -23.40
C LYS A 245 -6.23 23.41 -23.05
N GLN A 246 -5.19 23.51 -22.22
CA GLN A 246 -4.55 24.79 -21.86
C GLN A 246 -3.85 25.50 -23.05
N PRO A 247 -3.00 24.83 -23.88
CA PRO A 247 -2.32 25.47 -25.00
C PRO A 247 -3.26 25.93 -26.12
N GLU A 248 -4.47 25.36 -26.25
CA GLU A 248 -5.49 25.88 -27.17
C GLU A 248 -6.09 27.21 -26.71
N ARG A 249 -6.27 27.41 -25.40
CA ARG A 249 -6.80 28.67 -24.85
C ARG A 249 -5.80 29.80 -24.97
N GLU A 250 -4.52 29.55 -24.69
CA GLU A 250 -3.46 30.55 -24.83
C GLU A 250 -3.32 31.04 -26.27
N ARG A 251 -3.41 30.13 -27.25
CA ARG A 251 -3.37 30.47 -28.68
C ARG A 251 -4.61 31.23 -29.18
N GLN A 252 -5.76 31.10 -28.52
CA GLN A 252 -6.96 31.87 -28.83
C GLN A 252 -6.91 33.27 -28.23
N THR A 253 -6.33 33.44 -27.04
CA THR A 253 -6.13 34.76 -26.41
C THR A 253 -5.02 35.60 -27.05
N GLU A 254 -4.05 34.99 -27.74
CA GLU A 254 -3.02 35.74 -28.49
C GLU A 254 -3.49 36.21 -29.88
N ARG A 255 -4.69 35.83 -30.32
CA ARG A 255 -5.25 36.16 -31.65
C ARG A 255 -6.48 37.07 -31.61
N GLY A 256 -6.90 37.52 -30.43
CA GLY A 256 -7.96 38.52 -30.23
C GLY A 256 -7.37 39.82 -29.72
#